data_AF-A0A9W4SF99-F1
#
_entry.id   AF-A0A9W4SF99-F1
#
_cell.length_a   1.000
_cell.length_b   1.000
_cell.length_c   1.000
_cell.angle_alpha   90.00
_cell.angle_beta   90.00
_cell.angle_gamma   90.00
#
_symmetry.space_group_name_H-M   'P 1'
#
loop_
_entity.id
_entity.type
_entity.pdbx_description
1 polymer ?
#
loop_
_entity_poly.entity_id
_entity_poly.type
_entity_poly.pdbx_seq_one_letter_code
_entity_poly.pdbx_strand_id
1 'polypeptide(L)'
;MPAMRTNRGSGPISAGRSLINPPTLIEYNNLRFLIADAPSNNNLHLYIQEFERYNVTDVVRVCDPTYNSEPLESRGIVVHDWVFGDGEAPPSQIVHEWLDLVQSRFTECFEGTENKPATIACHCVAGLGR
;
A
#
# COMPACT_ATOMS: atom_id res chain seq x y z
N MET A 1 19.25 -11.05 -58.53
CA MET A 1 19.53 -11.73 -57.24
C MET A 1 20.94 -11.35 -56.82
N PRO A 2 21.10 -10.42 -55.87
CA PRO A 2 21.74 -10.78 -54.59
C PRO A 2 21.09 -10.10 -53.36
N ALA A 3 21.43 -10.60 -52.17
CA ALA A 3 20.91 -10.20 -50.87
C ALA A 3 21.69 -9.04 -50.21
N MET A 4 21.00 -8.20 -49.45
CA MET A 4 21.58 -7.39 -48.36
C MET A 4 20.63 -7.37 -47.16
N ARG A 5 21.22 -7.57 -45.98
CA ARG A 5 20.62 -7.76 -44.64
C ARG A 5 20.24 -6.42 -43.98
N THR A 6 19.47 -6.58 -42.90
CA THR A 6 19.22 -5.66 -41.77
C THR A 6 18.10 -4.65 -42.04
N ASN A 7 17.10 -4.48 -41.17
CA ASN A 7 17.25 -4.15 -39.77
C ASN A 7 16.07 -4.68 -38.91
N ARG A 8 16.39 -5.26 -37.75
CA ARG A 8 15.43 -5.56 -36.68
C ARG A 8 15.08 -4.25 -35.98
N GLY A 9 13.89 -3.73 -36.23
CA GLY A 9 13.25 -2.75 -35.37
C GLY A 9 12.43 -3.47 -34.31
N SER A 10 13.08 -4.07 -33.32
CA SER A 10 12.42 -4.43 -32.06
C SER A 10 12.12 -3.12 -31.34
N GLY A 11 10.86 -2.68 -31.43
CA GLY A 11 10.33 -1.60 -30.61
C GLY A 11 10.49 -1.93 -29.12
N PRO A 12 10.50 -0.91 -28.24
CA PRO A 12 10.71 -1.10 -26.82
C PRO A 12 9.63 -2.04 -26.27
N ILE A 13 10.07 -3.06 -25.55
CA ILE A 13 9.22 -3.92 -24.72
C ILE A 13 8.78 -3.07 -23.53
N SER A 14 7.74 -2.24 -23.72
CA SER A 14 7.10 -1.48 -22.66
C SER A 14 5.87 -2.25 -22.17
N ALA A 15 6.12 -3.28 -21.39
CA ALA A 15 5.18 -3.84 -20.43
C ALA A 15 6.01 -4.64 -19.42
N GLY A 16 6.75 -3.91 -18.58
CA GLY A 16 7.29 -4.48 -17.35
C GLY A 16 6.12 -5.10 -16.61
N ARG A 17 6.13 -6.43 -16.49
CA ARG A 17 5.14 -7.18 -15.72
C ARG A 17 5.07 -6.54 -14.34
N SER A 18 3.92 -5.98 -13.98
CA SER A 18 3.69 -5.55 -12.60
C SER A 18 3.88 -6.78 -11.72
N LEU A 19 4.97 -6.81 -10.95
CA LEU A 19 5.31 -7.91 -10.04
C LEU A 19 4.40 -7.94 -8.80
N ILE A 20 3.50 -6.97 -8.70
CA ILE A 20 2.52 -6.78 -7.64
C ILE A 20 1.18 -6.39 -8.29
N ASN A 21 0.08 -6.83 -7.68
CA ASN A 21 -1.24 -6.42 -8.11
C ASN A 21 -1.41 -4.91 -7.88
N PRO A 22 -2.05 -4.19 -8.81
CA PRO A 22 -2.18 -2.74 -8.70
C PRO A 22 -2.99 -2.39 -7.44
N PRO A 23 -2.44 -1.57 -6.53
CA PRO A 23 -3.18 -1.17 -5.35
C PRO A 23 -4.35 -0.26 -5.74
N THR A 24 -5.45 -0.34 -5.00
CA THR A 24 -6.63 0.47 -5.19
C THR A 24 -6.59 1.67 -4.26
N LEU A 25 -6.50 2.86 -4.83
CA LEU A 25 -6.60 4.10 -4.07
C LEU A 25 -8.09 4.49 -3.93
N ILE A 26 -8.53 4.69 -2.69
CA ILE A 26 -9.86 5.16 -2.34
C ILE A 26 -9.71 6.54 -1.70
N GLU A 27 -10.35 7.54 -2.30
CA GLU A 27 -10.32 8.92 -1.84
C GLU A 27 -11.74 9.37 -1.50
N TYR A 28 -11.94 9.86 -0.29
CA TYR A 28 -13.21 10.43 0.14
C TYR A 28 -12.96 11.70 0.95
N ASN A 29 -13.35 12.85 0.39
CA ASN A 29 -13.03 14.17 0.92
C ASN A 29 -11.50 14.33 1.12
N ASN A 30 -11.05 14.43 2.36
CA ASN A 30 -9.63 14.55 2.73
C ASN A 30 -9.01 13.20 3.13
N LEU A 31 -9.80 12.13 3.15
CA LEU A 31 -9.38 10.79 3.53
C LEU A 31 -8.82 10.05 2.31
N ARG A 32 -7.67 9.38 2.48
CA ARG A 32 -7.02 8.60 1.43
C ARG A 32 -6.60 7.25 1.98
N PHE A 33 -7.16 6.20 1.38
CA PHE A 33 -6.89 4.82 1.75
C PHE A 33 -6.30 4.07 0.57
N LEU A 34 -5.22 3.33 0.78
CA LEU A 34 -4.59 2.51 -0.24
C LEU A 34 -4.82 1.04 0.09
N ILE A 35 -5.68 0.38 -0.66
CA ILE A 35 -5.90 -1.05 -0.48
C ILE A 35 -4.93 -1.82 -1.37
N ALA A 36 -4.05 -2.59 -0.75
CA ALA A 36 -3.02 -3.36 -1.44
C ALA A 36 -3.08 -4.84 -1.02
N ASP A 37 -2.45 -5.72 -1.80
CA ASP A 37 -2.27 -7.11 -1.38
C ASP A 37 -1.16 -7.24 -0.34
N ALA A 38 -1.21 -8.28 0.49
CA ALA A 38 -0.16 -8.56 1.45
C ALA A 38 1.18 -8.84 0.76
N PRO A 39 2.23 -8.06 1.05
CA PRO A 39 3.55 -8.36 0.54
C PRO A 39 4.16 -9.60 1.21
N SER A 40 5.20 -10.10 0.57
CA SER A 40 6.15 -11.08 1.07
C SER A 40 7.51 -10.42 1.22
N ASN A 41 8.40 -10.99 2.04
CA ASN A 41 9.77 -10.45 2.23
C ASN A 41 10.52 -10.22 0.89
N ASN A 42 10.23 -10.99 -0.15
CA ASN A 42 10.89 -10.88 -1.45
C ASN A 42 10.37 -9.71 -2.32
N ASN A 43 9.12 -9.27 -2.18
CA ASN A 43 8.52 -8.19 -2.98
C ASN A 43 8.26 -6.91 -2.18
N LEU A 44 8.51 -6.91 -0.86
CA LEU A 44 8.31 -5.76 0.03
C LEU A 44 8.97 -4.47 -0.48
N HIS A 45 10.15 -4.57 -1.10
CA HIS A 45 10.84 -3.42 -1.67
C HIS A 45 10.02 -2.68 -2.75
N LEU A 46 9.20 -3.41 -3.53
CA LEU A 46 8.32 -2.81 -4.53
C LEU A 46 7.14 -2.09 -3.86
N TYR A 47 6.60 -2.68 -2.80
CA TYR A 47 5.53 -2.06 -2.01
C TYR A 47 6.00 -0.80 -1.31
N ILE A 48 7.21 -0.78 -0.76
CA ILE A 48 7.80 0.42 -0.16
C ILE A 48 7.86 1.56 -1.20
N GLN A 49 8.29 1.27 -2.43
CA GLN A 49 8.34 2.28 -3.49
C GLN A 49 6.95 2.82 -3.84
N GLU A 50 5.93 1.96 -3.92
CA GLU A 50 4.55 2.41 -4.14
C GLU A 50 4.01 3.19 -2.93
N PHE A 51 4.29 2.76 -1.71
CA PHE A 51 3.90 3.45 -0.49
C PHE A 51 4.51 4.85 -0.41
N GLU A 52 5.80 5.00 -0.74
CA GLU A 52 6.43 6.32 -0.88
C GLU A 52 5.77 7.16 -2.00
N ARG A 53 5.38 6.54 -3.12
CA ARG A 53 4.70 7.21 -4.25
C ARG A 53 3.32 7.76 -3.86
N TYR A 54 2.56 6.99 -3.09
CA TYR A 54 1.22 7.38 -2.60
C TYR A 54 1.26 8.17 -1.29
N ASN A 55 2.44 8.44 -0.74
CA ASN A 55 2.65 9.15 0.53
C ASN A 55 1.96 8.43 1.70
N VAL A 56 2.15 7.11 1.77
CA VAL A 56 1.62 6.27 2.83
C VAL A 56 2.40 6.55 4.11
N THR A 57 1.68 6.89 5.18
CA THR A 57 2.27 7.15 6.50
C THR A 57 2.06 5.99 7.46
N ASP A 58 0.99 5.23 7.26
CA ASP A 58 0.57 4.15 8.14
C ASP A 58 0.12 2.95 7.30
N VAL A 59 0.50 1.75 7.72
CA VAL A 59 0.09 0.47 7.14
C VAL A 59 -0.67 -0.31 8.20
N VAL A 60 -1.91 -0.67 7.90
CA VAL A 60 -2.75 -1.52 8.76
C VAL A 60 -2.79 -2.94 8.21
N ARG A 61 -2.38 -3.89 9.04
CA ARG A 61 -2.39 -5.33 8.76
C ARG A 61 -3.52 -5.96 9.56
N VAL A 62 -4.53 -6.48 8.87
CA VAL A 62 -5.72 -7.11 9.50
C VAL A 62 -5.64 -8.63 9.57
N CYS A 63 -4.55 -9.19 9.04
CA CYS A 63 -4.29 -10.62 8.90
C CYS A 63 -2.89 -10.92 9.45
N ASP A 64 -2.60 -12.18 9.77
CA ASP A 64 -1.32 -12.57 10.38
C ASP A 64 -0.12 -12.04 9.59
N PRO A 65 0.92 -11.52 10.28
CA PRO A 65 2.04 -10.87 9.62
C PRO A 65 2.86 -11.88 8.79
N THR A 66 2.98 -11.62 7.49
CA THR A 66 3.74 -12.46 6.54
C THR A 66 5.15 -11.93 6.24
N TYR A 67 5.51 -10.75 6.77
CA TYR A 67 6.76 -10.05 6.51
C TYR A 67 7.17 -9.16 7.70
N ASN A 68 8.46 -8.80 7.76
CA ASN A 68 9.00 -7.93 8.81
C ASN A 68 8.60 -6.45 8.57
N SER A 69 8.14 -5.74 9.60
CA SER A 69 7.77 -4.31 9.51
C SER A 69 8.97 -3.38 9.54
N GLU A 70 10.12 -3.83 10.03
CA GLU A 70 11.35 -3.03 10.17
C GLU A 70 11.74 -2.22 8.92
N PRO A 71 11.66 -2.76 7.68
CA PRO A 71 11.96 -1.96 6.48
C PRO A 71 10.96 -0.83 6.24
N LEU A 72 9.69 -0.98 6.63
CA LEU A 72 8.68 0.08 6.55
C LEU A 72 8.92 1.14 7.62
N GLU A 73 9.16 0.71 8.85
CA GLU A 73 9.45 1.60 9.99
C GLU A 73 10.72 2.42 9.76
N SER A 74 11.74 1.82 9.12
CA SER A 74 12.97 2.54 8.73
C SER A 74 12.73 3.70 7.74
N ARG A 75 11.59 3.68 7.05
CA ARG A 75 11.14 4.73 6.12
C ARG A 75 10.14 5.70 6.76
N GLY A 76 9.88 5.57 8.06
CA GLY A 76 8.93 6.39 8.79
C GLY A 76 7.47 5.96 8.60
N ILE A 77 7.22 4.76 8.06
CA ILE A 77 5.87 4.20 7.93
C ILE A 77 5.55 3.42 9.20
N VAL A 78 4.47 3.79 9.88
CA VAL A 78 4.02 3.10 11.10
C VAL A 78 3.18 1.88 10.71
N VAL A 79 3.49 0.72 11.28
CA VAL A 79 2.74 -0.51 11.01
C VAL A 79 1.84 -0.84 12.20
N HIS A 80 0.56 -1.08 11.93
CA HIS A 80 -0.47 -1.42 12.91
C HIS A 80 -0.96 -2.85 12.68
N ASP A 81 -0.80 -3.71 13.68
CA ASP A 81 -1.21 -5.11 13.64
C ASP A 81 -2.56 -5.30 14.33
N TRP A 82 -3.64 -5.24 13.55
CA TRP A 82 -5.01 -5.34 14.04
C TRP A 82 -5.67 -6.60 13.51
N VAL A 83 -5.14 -7.74 13.93
CA VAL A 83 -5.57 -9.06 13.46
C VAL A 83 -6.92 -9.44 14.08
N PHE A 84 -7.87 -9.88 13.25
CA PHE A 84 -9.15 -10.47 13.69
C PHE A 84 -9.47 -11.77 12.93
N GLY A 85 -10.63 -12.39 13.15
CA GLY A 85 -11.03 -13.65 12.49
C GLY A 85 -11.62 -13.43 11.08
N ASP A 86 -11.54 -14.43 10.20
CA ASP A 86 -12.14 -14.33 8.86
C ASP A 86 -13.65 -14.50 8.93
N GLY A 87 -14.41 -13.60 8.31
CA GLY A 87 -15.87 -13.59 8.40
C GLY A 87 -16.44 -13.14 9.75
N GLU A 88 -15.58 -12.77 10.70
CA GLU A 88 -15.97 -12.18 11.98
C GLU A 88 -15.99 -10.65 11.88
N ALA A 89 -16.86 -10.02 12.66
CA ALA A 89 -16.85 -8.57 12.78
C ALA A 89 -15.55 -8.11 13.48
N PRO A 90 -14.95 -6.98 13.06
CA PRO A 90 -13.80 -6.44 13.76
C PRO A 90 -14.20 -6.12 15.22
N PRO A 91 -13.39 -6.55 16.21
CA PRO A 91 -13.60 -6.21 17.62
C PRO A 91 -13.78 -4.70 17.81
N SER A 92 -14.66 -4.30 18.72
CA SER A 92 -14.94 -2.88 18.97
C SER A 92 -13.66 -2.08 19.29
N GLN A 93 -12.68 -2.70 19.93
CA GLN A 93 -11.39 -2.05 20.19
C GLN A 93 -10.67 -1.65 18.90
N ILE A 94 -10.57 -2.55 17.91
CA ILE A 94 -9.93 -2.29 16.62
C ILE A 94 -10.67 -1.18 15.87
N VAL A 95 -12.01 -1.17 15.94
CA VAL A 95 -12.82 -0.12 15.33
C VAL A 95 -12.50 1.26 15.95
N HIS A 96 -12.39 1.35 17.28
CA HIS A 96 -12.02 2.60 17.93
C HIS A 96 -10.60 3.03 17.56
N GLU A 97 -9.62 2.13 17.64
CA GLU A 97 -8.22 2.41 17.26
C GLU A 97 -8.09 2.87 15.81
N TRP A 98 -8.85 2.27 14.88
CA TRP A 98 -8.92 2.72 13.49
C TRP A 98 -9.49 4.13 13.35
N LEU A 99 -10.62 4.41 14.02
CA LEU A 99 -11.23 5.73 13.96
C LEU A 99 -10.32 6.80 14.55
N ASP A 100 -9.64 6.50 15.65
CA ASP A 100 -8.66 7.40 16.28
C ASP A 100 -7.44 7.64 15.36
N LEU A 101 -6.94 6.60 14.70
CA LEU A 101 -5.84 6.72 13.72
C LEU A 101 -6.24 7.61 12.55
N VAL A 102 -7.41 7.36 11.95
CA VAL A 102 -7.95 8.16 10.85
C VAL A 102 -8.11 9.61 11.30
N GLN A 103 -8.70 9.83 12.48
CA GLN A 103 -8.87 11.18 12.99
C GLN A 103 -7.53 11.88 13.21
N SER A 104 -6.55 11.24 13.87
CA SER A 104 -5.22 11.82 14.09
C SER A 104 -4.54 12.19 12.78
N ARG A 105 -4.45 11.26 11.83
CA ARG A 105 -3.72 11.48 10.56
C ARG A 105 -4.36 12.52 9.67
N PHE A 106 -5.68 12.53 9.55
CA PHE A 106 -6.38 13.41 8.61
C PHE A 106 -6.81 14.74 9.23
N THR A 107 -6.84 14.87 10.57
CA THR A 107 -7.10 16.16 11.25
C THR A 107 -5.83 17.00 11.35
N GLU A 108 -4.67 16.40 11.64
CA GLU A 108 -3.38 17.12 11.72
C GLU A 108 -2.95 17.73 10.38
N CYS A 109 -3.33 17.12 9.25
CA CYS A 109 -3.07 17.70 7.92
C CYS A 109 -3.90 18.97 7.61
N PHE A 110 -4.90 19.31 8.43
CA PHE A 110 -5.72 20.51 8.22
C PHE A 110 -5.01 21.79 8.69
N GLU A 111 -4.02 21.67 9.57
CA GLU A 111 -3.28 22.79 10.15
C GLU A 111 -1.97 23.05 9.39
N GLY A 112 -2.11 23.56 8.16
CA GLY A 112 -1.16 24.56 7.64
C GLY A 112 0.18 24.07 7.07
N THR A 113 0.34 22.84 6.60
CA THR A 113 1.52 22.47 5.82
C THR A 113 1.16 21.97 4.43
N GLU A 114 1.83 22.51 3.40
CA GLU A 114 1.76 22.11 1.98
C GLU A 114 2.31 20.69 1.74
N ASN A 115 2.16 19.78 2.69
CA ASN A 115 2.54 18.39 2.52
C ASN A 115 1.40 17.63 1.87
N LYS A 116 1.77 16.72 0.96
CA LYS A 116 0.84 15.82 0.28
C LYS A 116 -0.08 15.14 1.30
N PRO A 117 -1.36 14.96 0.96
CA PRO A 117 -2.30 14.34 1.89
C PRO A 117 -1.83 12.93 2.25
N ALA A 118 -1.71 12.68 3.56
CA ALA A 118 -1.32 11.39 4.11
C ALA A 118 -2.22 10.28 3.57
N THR A 119 -1.67 9.07 3.44
CA THR A 119 -2.42 7.91 2.97
C THR A 119 -2.26 6.78 3.99
N ILE A 120 -3.36 6.13 4.35
CA ILE A 120 -3.32 4.93 5.18
C ILE A 120 -3.47 3.73 4.25
N ALA A 121 -2.48 2.83 4.25
CA ALA A 121 -2.55 1.60 3.47
C ALA A 121 -3.15 0.47 4.31
N CYS A 122 -4.03 -0.34 3.71
CA CYS A 122 -4.61 -1.50 4.35
C CYS A 122 -4.40 -2.72 3.45
N HIS A 123 -4.07 -3.87 4.07
CA HIS A 123 -3.98 -5.12 3.34
C HIS A 123 -4.40 -6.32 4.20
N CYS A 124 -4.93 -7.35 3.54
CA CYS A 124 -5.05 -8.69 4.11
C CYS A 124 -4.30 -9.71 3.23
N VAL A 125 -3.94 -10.84 3.84
CA VAL A 125 -3.27 -11.99 3.22
C VAL A 125 -4.12 -12.63 2.11
N ALA A 126 -5.45 -12.60 2.21
CA ALA A 126 -6.37 -13.16 1.23
C ALA A 126 -6.90 -12.14 0.20
N GLY A 127 -6.35 -10.92 0.15
CA GLY A 127 -6.85 -9.82 -0.69
C GLY A 127 -7.86 -8.91 0.03
N LEU A 128 -8.92 -8.45 -0.66
CA LEU A 128 -9.94 -7.50 -0.15
C LEU A 128 -10.92 -8.07 0.89
N GLY A 129 -10.63 -9.23 1.49
CA GLY A 129 -11.64 -10.03 2.21
C GLY A 129 -12.20 -9.41 3.48
N ARG A 130 -11.57 -8.38 4.05
CA ARG A 130 -11.85 -7.83 5.38
C ARG A 130 -11.77 -6.31 5.41
#